data_AF-A0A268EGL0-F1
#
_entry.id   AF-A0A268EGL0-F1
#
_cell.length_a   1.000
_cell.length_b   1.000
_cell.length_c   1.000
_cell.angle_alpha   90.00
_cell.angle_beta   90.00
_cell.angle_gamma   90.00
#
_symmetry.space_group_name_H-M   'P 1'
#
loop_
_entity.id
_entity.type
_entity.pdbx_description
1 polymer ?
#
loop_
_entity_poly.entity_id
_entity_poly.type
_entity_poly.pdbx_seq_one_letter_code
_entity_poly.pdbx_strand_id
1 'polypeptide(L)'
;MKIYEKAPAKINLMLDVLHKRPDGFHEVEMVMTMIDLADRLEMSEQPRDTIIITSQAGYIPLDEKNLAFQAARLIKERYDVRKGVHIHLDKKIPVAAGLAGGSSDAAATLRGLNRLWGLHIPEEELLTLGAELGSDVPFCVQGGTALATGRGEKLTPIPSPPQCWVIVAKPPINVSTAEVYGKLRADNVQHHPSAQAMIAALEQGSFRDMCASLGNVLEEVTLKMHPEVQQLKEGMLKLGADGALMSGSGPTVFGLVAKESKVARIYNGLRGFCKEVYAVRLLT
;
A
#
# COMPACT_ATOMS: atom_id res chain seq x y z
N MET A 1 -7.77 2.21 -28.96
CA MET A 1 -8.54 2.40 -27.71
C MET A 1 -7.56 2.68 -26.59
N LYS A 2 -7.90 3.54 -25.64
CA LYS A 2 -7.09 3.81 -24.44
C LYS A 2 -7.90 3.44 -23.20
N ILE A 3 -7.23 2.81 -22.24
CA ILE A 3 -7.77 2.46 -20.93
C ILE A 3 -7.04 3.29 -19.88
N TYR A 4 -7.82 3.90 -18.98
CA TYR A 4 -7.30 4.63 -17.82
C TYR A 4 -7.61 3.86 -16.54
N GLU A 5 -6.62 3.77 -15.66
CA GLU A 5 -6.73 3.11 -14.36
C GLU A 5 -6.17 4.00 -13.26
N LYS A 6 -6.81 3.96 -12.09
CA LYS A 6 -6.30 4.58 -10.86
C LYS A 6 -5.70 3.48 -9.99
N ALA A 7 -4.50 3.74 -9.46
CA ALA A 7 -3.77 2.84 -8.58
C ALA A 7 -3.61 3.52 -7.21
N PRO A 8 -4.61 3.42 -6.32
CA PRO A 8 -4.55 4.04 -4.99
C PRO A 8 -3.51 3.37 -4.08
N ALA A 9 -2.89 4.17 -3.21
CA ALA A 9 -2.02 3.70 -2.15
C ALA A 9 -2.85 3.02 -1.06
N LYS A 10 -2.17 2.17 -0.30
CA LYS A 10 -2.70 1.57 0.92
C LYS A 10 -1.93 2.05 2.14
N ILE A 11 -2.60 2.00 3.28
CA ILE A 11 -1.98 2.07 4.60
C ILE A 11 -2.39 0.85 5.41
N ASN A 12 -1.54 0.48 6.37
CA ASN A 12 -1.86 -0.51 7.40
C ASN A 12 -2.39 0.23 8.63
N LEU A 13 -3.67 0.07 8.96
CA LEU A 13 -4.21 0.54 10.25
C LEU A 13 -3.68 -0.33 11.40
N MET A 14 -3.45 -1.61 11.10
CA MET A 14 -2.81 -2.55 12.00
C MET A 14 -1.90 -3.49 11.19
N LEU A 15 -0.73 -3.82 11.73
CA LEU A 15 0.15 -4.89 11.21
C LEU A 15 0.80 -5.65 12.37
N ASP A 16 0.51 -6.94 12.42
CA ASP A 16 1.16 -7.90 13.29
C ASP A 16 1.95 -8.95 12.50
N VAL A 17 3.01 -9.46 13.12
CA VAL A 17 3.80 -10.58 12.62
C VAL A 17 3.76 -11.68 13.66
N LEU A 18 3.00 -12.73 13.37
CA LEU A 18 2.68 -13.79 14.32
C LEU A 18 3.86 -14.73 14.54
N HIS A 19 4.48 -15.19 13.45
CA HIS A 19 5.64 -16.06 13.49
C HIS A 19 6.31 -16.15 12.12
N LYS A 20 7.54 -16.67 12.09
CA LYS A 20 8.22 -17.00 10.83
C LYS A 20 7.77 -18.38 10.34
N ARG A 21 7.41 -18.47 9.05
CA ARG A 21 6.95 -19.70 8.41
C ARG A 21 8.11 -20.55 7.89
N PRO A 22 7.90 -21.87 7.70
CA PRO A 22 8.90 -22.76 7.10
C PRO A 22 9.31 -22.39 5.66
N ASP A 23 8.43 -21.71 4.92
CA ASP A 23 8.68 -21.25 3.53
C ASP A 23 9.54 -19.98 3.45
N GLY A 24 10.05 -19.48 4.59
CA GLY A 24 10.91 -18.30 4.67
C GLY A 24 10.17 -16.97 4.78
N PHE A 25 8.84 -16.96 4.62
CA PHE A 25 8.01 -15.78 4.86
C PHE A 25 7.60 -15.66 6.34
N HIS A 26 6.83 -14.63 6.64
CA HIS A 26 6.20 -14.46 7.95
C HIS A 26 4.69 -14.63 7.82
N GLU A 27 4.09 -15.29 8.79
CA GLU A 27 2.65 -15.27 8.98
C GLU A 27 2.28 -13.92 9.59
N VAL A 28 1.44 -13.17 8.90
CA VAL A 28 1.07 -11.79 9.27
C VAL A 28 -0.43 -11.68 9.47
N GLU A 29 -0.84 -10.71 10.28
CA GLU A 29 -2.23 -10.29 10.41
C GLU A 29 -2.28 -8.77 10.26
N MET A 30 -3.02 -8.28 9.27
CA MET A 30 -3.02 -6.85 8.93
C MET A 30 -4.42 -6.34 8.65
N VAL A 31 -4.74 -5.14 9.15
CA VAL A 31 -5.91 -4.40 8.68
C VAL A 31 -5.44 -3.31 7.73
N MET A 32 -5.78 -3.47 6.45
CA MET A 32 -5.36 -2.57 5.37
C MET A 32 -6.53 -1.78 4.83
N THR A 33 -6.28 -0.52 4.46
CA THR A 33 -7.27 0.35 3.83
C THR A 33 -6.63 1.22 2.76
N MET A 34 -7.41 1.60 1.75
CA MET A 34 -6.95 2.49 0.68
C MET A 34 -7.09 3.97 1.05
N ILE A 35 -6.22 4.79 0.47
CA ILE A 35 -6.25 6.26 0.57
C ILE A 35 -6.30 6.88 -0.83
N ASP A 36 -6.74 8.14 -0.93
CA ASP A 36 -6.97 8.77 -2.23
C ASP A 36 -5.68 9.12 -3.01
N LEU A 37 -4.52 9.08 -2.34
CA LEU A 37 -3.18 9.20 -2.94
C LEU A 37 -3.00 8.06 -3.94
N ALA A 38 -2.83 8.38 -5.22
CA ALA A 38 -2.84 7.35 -6.25
C ALA A 38 -1.96 7.68 -7.44
N ASP A 39 -1.40 6.63 -8.00
CA ASP A 39 -0.82 6.65 -9.34
C ASP A 39 -1.93 6.56 -10.40
N ARG A 40 -1.58 6.93 -11.63
CA ARG A 40 -2.49 6.86 -12.77
C ARG A 40 -1.80 6.13 -13.92
N LEU A 41 -2.51 5.18 -14.50
CA LEU A 41 -2.02 4.37 -15.60
C LEU A 41 -2.85 4.66 -16.84
N GLU A 42 -2.17 4.93 -17.95
CA GLU A 42 -2.76 4.93 -19.28
C GLU A 42 -2.23 3.72 -20.05
N MET A 43 -3.14 2.92 -20.59
CA MET A 43 -2.80 1.73 -21.36
C MET A 43 -3.39 1.80 -22.76
N SER A 44 -2.58 1.49 -23.76
CA SER A 44 -3.00 1.44 -25.15
C SER A 44 -2.45 0.21 -25.85
N GLU A 45 -3.30 -0.46 -26.62
CA GLU A 45 -2.90 -1.63 -27.41
C GLU A 45 -1.87 -1.23 -28.48
N GLN A 46 -0.87 -2.08 -28.69
CA GLN A 46 0.17 -1.91 -29.69
C GLN A 46 0.08 -3.04 -30.74
N PRO A 47 0.36 -2.75 -32.02
CA PRO A 47 0.24 -3.72 -33.09
C PRO A 47 1.32 -4.82 -33.05
N ARG A 48 2.50 -4.52 -32.47
CA ARG A 48 3.59 -5.49 -32.29
C ARG A 48 3.46 -6.14 -30.93
N ASP A 49 3.85 -7.41 -30.81
CA ASP A 49 3.87 -8.16 -29.55
C ASP A 49 4.98 -7.67 -28.61
N THR A 50 4.81 -6.47 -28.07
CA THR A 50 5.79 -5.78 -27.23
C THR A 50 5.12 -5.11 -26.06
N ILE A 51 5.75 -5.19 -24.89
CA ILE A 51 5.36 -4.43 -23.70
C ILE A 51 6.29 -3.22 -23.60
N ILE A 52 5.72 -2.03 -23.58
CA ILE A 52 6.45 -0.77 -23.47
C ILE A 52 5.97 -0.06 -22.21
N ILE A 53 6.88 0.29 -21.30
CA ILE A 53 6.58 1.13 -20.14
C ILE A 53 7.23 2.49 -20.30
N THR A 54 6.47 3.54 -20.02
CA THR A 54 7.00 4.90 -19.90
C THR A 54 6.53 5.57 -18.61
N SER A 55 7.32 6.48 -18.08
CA SER A 55 6.97 7.28 -16.90
C SER A 55 7.69 8.61 -16.95
N GLN A 56 7.11 9.64 -16.31
CA GLN A 56 7.80 10.90 -16.05
C GLN A 56 8.75 10.79 -14.85
N ALA A 57 8.59 9.77 -14.01
CA ALA A 57 9.45 9.50 -12.87
C ALA A 57 10.72 8.77 -13.31
N GLY A 58 11.85 9.47 -13.35
CA GLY A 58 13.14 8.89 -13.77
C GLY A 58 13.76 7.89 -12.79
N TYR A 59 13.11 7.60 -11.67
CA TYR A 59 13.64 6.75 -10.60
C TYR A 59 12.97 5.36 -10.52
N ILE A 60 11.97 5.06 -11.37
CA ILE A 60 11.37 3.72 -11.44
C ILE A 60 11.96 2.91 -12.60
N PRO A 61 12.10 1.58 -12.47
CA PRO A 61 12.45 0.74 -13.60
C PRO A 61 11.35 0.83 -14.68
N LEU A 62 11.76 0.89 -15.94
CA LEU A 62 10.87 0.87 -17.11
C LEU A 62 10.99 -0.45 -17.90
N ASP A 63 11.57 -1.46 -17.26
CA ASP A 63 11.89 -2.77 -17.82
C ASP A 63 11.16 -3.89 -17.04
N GLU A 64 11.62 -5.14 -17.21
CA GLU A 64 11.05 -6.34 -16.60
C GLU A 64 11.08 -6.35 -15.06
N LYS A 65 11.83 -5.44 -14.43
CA LYS A 65 11.85 -5.30 -12.96
C LYS A 65 10.61 -4.55 -12.45
N ASN A 66 9.85 -3.89 -13.31
CA ASN A 66 8.64 -3.18 -12.92
C ASN A 66 7.46 -4.17 -12.77
N LEU A 67 6.72 -4.11 -11.66
CA LEU A 67 5.56 -4.97 -11.43
C LEU A 67 4.44 -4.78 -12.46
N ALA A 68 4.26 -3.58 -13.02
CA ALA A 68 3.32 -3.37 -14.13
C ALA A 68 3.76 -4.11 -15.39
N PHE A 69 5.08 -4.21 -15.65
CA PHE A 69 5.60 -5.00 -16.76
C PHE A 69 5.31 -6.48 -16.53
N GLN A 70 5.60 -6.96 -15.33
CA GLN A 70 5.39 -8.35 -14.95
C GLN A 70 3.91 -8.73 -15.00
N ALA A 71 3.01 -7.85 -14.57
CA ALA A 71 1.56 -8.04 -14.70
C ALA A 71 1.12 -8.17 -16.17
N ALA A 72 1.64 -7.30 -17.05
CA ALA A 72 1.35 -7.37 -18.47
C ALA A 72 1.86 -8.66 -19.12
N ARG A 73 3.09 -9.06 -18.79
CA ARG A 73 3.68 -10.32 -19.24
C ARG A 73 2.85 -11.52 -18.76
N LEU A 74 2.51 -11.54 -17.46
CA LEU A 74 1.75 -12.63 -16.84
C LEU A 74 0.39 -12.83 -17.52
N ILE A 75 -0.38 -11.76 -17.74
CA ILE A 75 -1.66 -11.88 -18.46
C ILE A 75 -1.45 -12.35 -19.91
N LYS A 76 -0.45 -11.82 -20.61
CA LYS A 76 -0.19 -12.23 -22.00
C LYS A 76 0.15 -13.71 -22.11
N GLU A 77 0.97 -14.23 -21.20
CA GLU A 77 1.34 -15.63 -21.14
C GLU A 77 0.15 -16.52 -20.75
N ARG A 78 -0.63 -16.12 -19.73
CA ARG A 78 -1.75 -16.92 -19.21
C ARG A 78 -2.92 -17.04 -20.20
N TYR A 79 -3.17 -16.01 -21.00
CA TYR A 79 -4.32 -15.94 -21.92
C TYR A 79 -3.91 -15.89 -23.41
N ASP A 80 -2.67 -16.28 -23.72
CA ASP A 80 -2.11 -16.32 -25.08
C ASP A 80 -2.32 -15.04 -25.91
N VAL A 81 -2.23 -13.87 -25.27
CA VAL A 81 -2.42 -12.58 -25.95
C VAL A 81 -1.17 -12.19 -26.72
N ARG A 82 -1.25 -12.16 -28.04
CA ARG A 82 -0.15 -11.80 -28.97
C ARG A 82 -0.07 -10.32 -29.35
N LYS A 83 -0.96 -9.50 -28.79
CA LYS A 83 -0.97 -8.05 -29.03
C LYS A 83 -0.05 -7.34 -28.04
N GLY A 84 0.60 -6.25 -28.44
CA GLY A 84 1.40 -5.46 -27.50
C GLY A 84 0.58 -4.51 -26.65
N VAL A 85 1.25 -3.88 -25.71
CA VAL A 85 0.70 -2.79 -24.91
C VAL A 85 1.76 -1.75 -24.60
N HIS A 86 1.35 -0.49 -24.66
CA HIS A 86 2.07 0.63 -24.07
C HIS A 86 1.37 1.04 -22.78
N ILE A 87 2.12 1.07 -21.68
CA ILE A 87 1.69 1.43 -20.34
C ILE A 87 2.44 2.69 -19.92
N HIS A 88 1.73 3.80 -19.78
CA HIS A 88 2.27 5.03 -19.22
C HIS A 88 1.89 5.16 -17.74
N LEU A 89 2.90 5.36 -16.88
CA LEU A 89 2.75 5.49 -15.43
C LEU A 89 2.98 6.95 -15.00
N ASP A 90 1.93 7.62 -14.53
CA ASP A 90 2.05 8.88 -13.79
C ASP A 90 2.11 8.58 -12.28
N LYS A 91 3.32 8.68 -11.72
CA LYS A 91 3.61 8.34 -10.33
C LYS A 91 3.39 9.53 -9.40
N LYS A 92 2.53 9.35 -8.40
CA LYS A 92 2.29 10.24 -7.26
C LYS A 92 2.57 9.58 -5.93
N ILE A 93 2.44 8.26 -5.83
CA ILE A 93 2.77 7.49 -4.62
C ILE A 93 4.29 7.48 -4.47
N PRO A 94 4.83 7.90 -3.31
CA PRO A 94 6.26 7.82 -3.05
C PRO A 94 6.80 6.39 -3.18
N VAL A 95 8.00 6.26 -3.72
CA VAL A 95 8.66 4.95 -3.92
C VAL A 95 9.25 4.44 -2.61
N ALA A 96 9.31 3.10 -2.47
CA ALA A 96 9.89 2.42 -1.31
C ALA A 96 9.33 2.94 0.03
N ALA A 97 8.02 3.19 0.04
CA ALA A 97 7.34 3.98 1.05
C ALA A 97 6.53 3.15 2.05
N GLY A 98 6.36 1.85 1.85
CA GLY A 98 5.38 1.05 2.62
C GLY A 98 3.91 1.35 2.26
N LEU A 99 3.67 1.95 1.08
CA LEU A 99 2.35 2.35 0.57
C LEU A 99 1.83 1.46 -0.58
N ALA A 100 2.56 0.38 -0.90
CA ALA A 100 2.27 -0.56 -1.97
C ALA A 100 2.11 0.04 -3.39
N GLY A 101 2.79 1.16 -3.70
CA GLY A 101 2.64 1.82 -5.00
C GLY A 101 2.92 0.91 -6.21
N GLY A 102 3.99 0.12 -6.18
CA GLY A 102 4.30 -0.83 -7.26
C GLY A 102 3.26 -1.97 -7.38
N SER A 103 2.75 -2.46 -6.25
CA SER A 103 1.69 -3.47 -6.23
C SER A 103 0.37 -2.91 -6.74
N SER A 104 0.07 -1.65 -6.45
CA SER A 104 -1.09 -0.94 -6.95
C SER A 104 -1.02 -0.71 -8.46
N ASP A 105 0.16 -0.36 -8.99
CA ASP A 105 0.40 -0.30 -10.44
C ASP A 105 0.18 -1.66 -11.12
N ALA A 106 0.64 -2.75 -10.50
CA ALA A 106 0.46 -4.11 -11.01
C ALA A 106 -1.03 -4.48 -11.05
N ALA A 107 -1.76 -4.24 -9.95
CA ALA A 107 -3.20 -4.50 -9.86
C ALA A 107 -4.00 -3.67 -10.88
N ALA A 108 -3.68 -2.38 -11.02
CA ALA A 108 -4.26 -1.51 -12.03
C ALA A 108 -3.96 -2.02 -13.44
N THR A 109 -2.74 -2.50 -13.69
CA THR A 109 -2.37 -3.12 -14.97
C THR A 109 -3.22 -4.37 -15.24
N LEU A 110 -3.37 -5.28 -14.25
CA LEU A 110 -4.20 -6.48 -14.40
C LEU A 110 -5.65 -6.13 -14.79
N ARG A 111 -6.28 -5.20 -14.05
CA ARG A 111 -7.65 -4.74 -14.33
C ARG A 111 -7.75 -4.07 -15.70
N GLY A 112 -6.83 -3.17 -16.01
CA GLY A 112 -6.88 -2.39 -17.23
C GLY A 112 -6.64 -3.24 -18.48
N LEU A 113 -5.74 -4.22 -18.43
CA LEU A 113 -5.50 -5.16 -19.52
C LEU A 113 -6.66 -6.13 -19.72
N ASN A 114 -7.25 -6.62 -18.63
CA ASN A 114 -8.48 -7.42 -18.70
C ASN A 114 -9.57 -6.70 -19.51
N ARG A 115 -9.75 -5.38 -19.29
CA ARG A 115 -10.67 -4.56 -20.08
C ARG A 115 -10.17 -4.24 -21.49
N LEU A 116 -8.90 -3.88 -21.64
CA LEU A 116 -8.31 -3.48 -22.92
C LEU A 116 -8.42 -4.59 -23.97
N TRP A 117 -8.19 -5.83 -23.54
CA TRP A 117 -8.22 -7.01 -24.41
C TRP A 117 -9.53 -7.80 -24.34
N GLY A 118 -10.50 -7.37 -23.52
CA GLY A 118 -11.80 -8.03 -23.40
C GLY A 118 -11.70 -9.48 -22.94
N LEU A 119 -10.82 -9.76 -21.97
CA LEU A 119 -10.53 -11.13 -21.52
C LEU A 119 -11.60 -11.68 -20.58
N HIS A 120 -12.40 -10.81 -19.96
CA HIS A 120 -13.47 -11.17 -19.04
C HIS A 120 -13.01 -12.05 -17.86
N ILE A 121 -11.78 -11.85 -17.40
CA ILE A 121 -11.19 -12.55 -16.25
C ILE A 121 -11.98 -12.16 -15.00
N PRO A 122 -12.51 -13.13 -14.22
CA PRO A 122 -13.20 -12.86 -12.97
C PRO A 122 -12.25 -12.31 -11.90
N GLU A 123 -12.78 -11.55 -10.95
CA GLU A 123 -11.98 -10.90 -9.90
C GLU A 123 -11.15 -11.90 -9.08
N GLU A 124 -11.71 -13.06 -8.73
CA GLU A 124 -11.02 -14.12 -8.00
C GLU A 124 -9.75 -14.61 -8.71
N GLU A 125 -9.80 -14.70 -10.04
CA GLU A 125 -8.64 -15.08 -10.85
C GLU A 125 -7.64 -13.92 -10.95
N LEU A 126 -8.09 -12.66 -10.99
CA LEU A 126 -7.20 -11.50 -10.89
C LEU A 126 -6.48 -11.44 -9.54
N LEU A 127 -7.14 -11.82 -8.44
CA LEU A 127 -6.51 -11.94 -7.12
C LEU A 127 -5.45 -13.04 -7.12
N THR A 128 -5.73 -14.17 -7.75
CA THR A 128 -4.78 -15.28 -7.89
C THR A 128 -3.55 -14.86 -8.70
N LEU A 129 -3.73 -14.21 -9.85
CA LEU A 129 -2.63 -13.64 -10.64
C LEU A 129 -1.87 -12.57 -9.87
N GLY A 130 -2.57 -11.75 -9.08
CA GLY A 130 -1.96 -10.77 -8.19
C GLY A 130 -1.02 -11.41 -7.18
N ALA A 131 -1.44 -12.51 -6.56
CA ALA A 131 -0.65 -13.23 -5.55
C ALA A 131 0.66 -13.81 -6.12
N GLU A 132 0.72 -14.10 -7.42
CA GLU A 132 1.96 -14.50 -8.13
C GLU A 132 2.95 -13.34 -8.28
N LEU A 133 2.46 -12.09 -8.34
CA LEU A 133 3.27 -10.88 -8.52
C LEU A 133 3.79 -10.31 -7.19
N GLY A 134 3.00 -10.42 -6.12
CA GLY A 134 3.43 -10.00 -4.78
C GLY A 134 2.31 -9.93 -3.75
N SER A 135 2.67 -9.98 -2.47
CA SER A 135 1.70 -10.12 -1.36
C SER A 135 0.65 -9.01 -1.26
N ASP A 136 0.99 -7.76 -1.60
CA ASP A 136 0.05 -6.63 -1.53
C ASP A 136 -0.80 -6.49 -2.81
N VAL A 137 -0.47 -7.18 -3.91
CA VAL A 137 -1.18 -7.03 -5.20
C VAL A 137 -2.64 -7.50 -5.12
N PRO A 138 -2.98 -8.65 -4.49
CA PRO A 138 -4.37 -9.04 -4.28
C PRO A 138 -5.18 -7.94 -3.60
N PHE A 139 -4.63 -7.31 -2.56
CA PHE A 139 -5.33 -6.23 -1.85
C PHE A 139 -5.57 -5.03 -2.78
N CYS A 140 -4.60 -4.67 -3.60
CA CYS A 140 -4.76 -3.59 -4.57
C CYS A 140 -5.73 -3.93 -5.72
N VAL A 141 -5.99 -5.21 -6.00
CA VAL A 141 -7.03 -5.66 -6.95
C VAL A 141 -8.40 -5.51 -6.31
N GLN A 142 -8.60 -6.08 -5.12
CA GLN A 142 -9.87 -6.07 -4.37
C GLN A 142 -10.29 -4.66 -3.94
N GLY A 143 -9.34 -3.90 -3.40
CA GLY A 143 -9.58 -2.58 -2.83
C GLY A 143 -10.37 -2.58 -1.51
N GLY A 144 -10.81 -1.39 -1.12
CA GLY A 144 -11.59 -1.13 0.10
C GLY A 144 -10.75 -1.29 1.37
N THR A 145 -11.35 -1.96 2.35
CA THR A 145 -10.72 -2.29 3.63
C THR A 145 -10.82 -3.80 3.85
N ALA A 146 -9.71 -4.42 4.27
CA ALA A 146 -9.64 -5.85 4.45
C ALA A 146 -8.75 -6.24 5.62
N LEU A 147 -9.12 -7.33 6.29
CA LEU A 147 -8.21 -8.14 7.08
C LEU A 147 -7.40 -9.01 6.11
N ALA A 148 -6.07 -8.95 6.22
CA ALA A 148 -5.14 -9.73 5.42
C ALA A 148 -4.33 -10.66 6.32
N THR A 149 -4.33 -11.95 5.96
CA THR A 149 -3.62 -13.04 6.65
C THR A 149 -2.70 -13.80 5.69
N GLY A 150 -2.02 -14.86 6.14
CA GLY A 150 -1.01 -15.55 5.34
C GLY A 150 0.27 -14.72 5.30
N ARG A 151 0.76 -14.42 4.10
CA ARG A 151 1.82 -13.44 3.85
C ARG A 151 1.25 -12.06 3.51
N GLY A 152 -0.06 -11.87 3.70
CA GLY A 152 -0.84 -10.72 3.28
C GLY A 152 -1.76 -10.98 2.08
N GLU A 153 -1.70 -12.17 1.46
CA GLU A 153 -2.47 -12.50 0.26
C GLU A 153 -3.90 -12.96 0.53
N LYS A 154 -4.20 -13.45 1.74
CA LYS A 154 -5.53 -13.97 2.09
C LYS A 154 -6.39 -12.86 2.66
N LEU A 155 -7.36 -12.40 1.89
CA LEU A 155 -8.16 -11.23 2.21
C LEU A 155 -9.55 -11.62 2.69
N THR A 156 -9.99 -10.98 3.77
CA THR A 156 -11.37 -10.96 4.22
C THR A 156 -11.84 -9.51 4.22
N PRO A 157 -12.80 -9.12 3.36
CA PRO A 157 -13.39 -7.79 3.39
C PRO A 157 -13.97 -7.48 4.77
N ILE A 158 -13.75 -6.27 5.25
CA ILE A 158 -14.30 -5.77 6.52
C ILE A 158 -14.89 -4.37 6.31
N PRO A 159 -15.70 -3.84 7.25
CA PRO A 159 -16.30 -2.51 7.11
C PRO A 159 -15.25 -1.41 6.90
N SER A 160 -15.59 -0.45 6.04
CA SER A 160 -14.74 0.72 5.79
C SER A 160 -14.57 1.56 7.06
N PRO A 161 -13.38 2.13 7.32
CA PRO A 161 -13.13 2.97 8.47
C PRO A 161 -13.95 4.27 8.45
N PRO A 162 -14.22 4.88 9.62
CA PRO A 162 -14.83 6.20 9.70
C PRO A 162 -14.07 7.23 8.86
N GLN A 163 -14.82 8.01 8.08
CA GLN A 163 -14.25 9.03 7.22
C GLN A 163 -13.41 10.03 8.02
N CYS A 164 -12.14 10.19 7.63
CA CYS A 164 -11.21 11.13 8.24
C CYS A 164 -10.20 11.65 7.21
N TRP A 165 -9.41 12.64 7.62
CA TRP A 165 -8.21 13.02 6.89
C TRP A 165 -7.04 12.12 7.29
N VAL A 166 -6.16 11.89 6.33
CA VAL A 166 -4.91 11.16 6.50
C VAL A 166 -3.78 12.07 6.04
N ILE A 167 -2.84 12.37 6.94
CA ILE A 167 -1.60 13.07 6.59
C ILE A 167 -0.52 12.02 6.39
N VAL A 168 -0.02 11.89 5.17
CA VAL A 168 1.03 10.94 4.82
C VAL A 168 2.34 11.70 4.71
N ALA A 169 3.39 11.26 5.37
CA ALA A 169 4.71 11.86 5.24
C ALA A 169 5.79 10.79 5.11
N LYS A 170 6.67 10.97 4.11
CA LYS A 170 7.79 10.06 3.85
C LYS A 170 9.12 10.80 4.00
N PRO A 171 9.99 10.39 4.93
CA PRO A 171 11.32 10.97 5.04
C PRO A 171 12.19 10.57 3.83
N PRO A 172 13.31 11.29 3.56
CA PRO A 172 14.15 11.07 2.38
C PRO A 172 15.07 9.84 2.51
N ILE A 173 14.53 8.73 3.03
CA ILE A 173 15.18 7.43 3.15
C ILE A 173 14.35 6.36 2.45
N ASN A 174 15.00 5.22 2.18
CA ASN A 174 14.36 4.03 1.65
C ASN A 174 14.60 2.88 2.62
N VAL A 175 13.56 2.12 2.92
CA VAL A 175 13.63 0.97 3.84
C VAL A 175 13.29 -0.30 3.07
N SER A 176 14.18 -1.29 3.12
CA SER A 176 13.95 -2.59 2.48
C SER A 176 13.01 -3.44 3.33
N THR A 177 11.84 -3.79 2.77
CA THR A 177 10.90 -4.71 3.43
C THR A 177 11.58 -6.02 3.83
N ALA A 178 12.40 -6.62 2.96
CA ALA A 178 13.12 -7.85 3.27
C ALA A 178 14.11 -7.69 4.43
N GLU A 179 14.77 -6.52 4.53
CA GLU A 179 15.70 -6.24 5.64
C GLU A 179 14.96 -6.11 6.98
N VAL A 180 13.84 -5.38 7.01
CA VAL A 180 13.03 -5.19 8.23
C VAL A 180 12.49 -6.53 8.72
N TYR A 181 11.89 -7.33 7.84
CA TYR A 181 11.43 -8.67 8.19
C TYR A 181 12.57 -9.61 8.60
N GLY A 182 13.74 -9.53 7.97
CA GLY A 182 14.91 -10.36 8.33
C GLY A 182 15.52 -10.01 9.69
N LYS A 183 15.40 -8.75 10.12
CA LYS A 183 15.86 -8.26 11.42
C LYS A 183 14.83 -8.45 12.53
N LEU A 184 13.55 -8.60 12.19
CA LEU A 184 12.53 -8.91 13.18
C LEU A 184 12.81 -10.26 13.85
N ARG A 185 12.57 -10.32 15.16
CA ARG A 185 12.58 -11.55 15.94
C ARG A 185 11.17 -11.74 16.48
N ALA A 186 10.30 -12.37 15.69
CA ALA A 186 8.87 -12.49 15.99
C ALA A 186 8.63 -13.10 17.37
N ASP A 187 9.40 -14.13 17.76
CA ASP A 187 9.29 -14.80 19.07
C ASP A 187 9.61 -13.88 20.26
N ASN A 188 10.25 -12.73 20.03
CA ASN A 188 10.62 -11.77 21.08
C ASN A 188 9.62 -10.60 21.20
N VAL A 189 8.64 -10.51 20.29
CA VAL A 189 7.64 -9.43 20.30
C VAL A 189 6.79 -9.59 21.56
N GLN A 190 6.85 -8.58 22.44
CA GLN A 190 6.12 -8.61 23.72
C GLN A 190 4.68 -8.10 23.58
N HIS A 191 4.45 -7.24 22.60
CA HIS A 191 3.18 -6.54 22.42
C HIS A 191 2.68 -6.70 21.00
N HIS A 192 1.68 -7.55 20.84
CA HIS A 192 0.99 -7.76 19.58
C HIS A 192 -0.25 -6.84 19.50
N PRO A 193 -0.42 -6.06 18.42
CA PRO A 193 -1.66 -5.33 18.20
C PRO A 193 -2.81 -6.30 17.91
N SER A 194 -4.04 -5.92 18.23
CA SER A 194 -5.20 -6.80 18.11
C SER A 194 -6.03 -6.47 16.86
N ALA A 195 -6.11 -7.42 15.91
CA ALA A 195 -7.00 -7.28 14.76
C ALA A 195 -8.46 -7.22 15.20
N GLN A 196 -8.81 -8.03 16.20
CA GLN A 196 -10.16 -8.06 16.75
C GLN A 196 -10.58 -6.68 17.31
N ALA A 197 -9.69 -6.00 18.04
CA ALA A 197 -9.98 -4.66 18.56
C ALA A 197 -10.14 -3.63 17.42
N MET A 198 -9.26 -3.67 16.42
CA MET A 198 -9.36 -2.80 15.24
C MET A 198 -10.68 -3.05 14.49
N ILE A 199 -11.00 -4.31 14.16
CA ILE A 199 -12.22 -4.69 13.44
C ILE A 199 -13.46 -4.24 14.22
N ALA A 200 -13.51 -4.49 15.53
CA ALA A 200 -14.62 -4.04 16.37
C ALA A 200 -14.79 -2.51 16.35
N ALA A 201 -13.68 -1.76 16.33
CA ALA A 201 -13.75 -0.31 16.19
C ALA A 201 -14.30 0.14 14.83
N LEU A 202 -13.95 -0.56 13.74
CA LEU A 202 -14.47 -0.28 12.40
C LEU A 202 -15.96 -0.62 12.29
N GLU A 203 -16.39 -1.77 12.82
CA GLU A 203 -17.79 -2.20 12.86
C GLU A 203 -18.68 -1.21 13.62
N GLN A 204 -18.16 -0.62 14.72
CA GLN A 204 -18.86 0.39 15.51
C GLN A 204 -18.76 1.80 14.91
N GLY A 205 -17.97 1.99 13.85
CA GLY A 205 -17.69 3.32 13.30
C GLY A 205 -16.96 4.25 14.28
N SER A 206 -16.23 3.70 15.26
CA SER A 206 -15.58 4.47 16.32
C SER A 206 -14.20 4.96 15.89
N PHE A 207 -14.11 6.22 15.45
CA PHE A 207 -12.83 6.84 15.09
C PHE A 207 -11.83 6.84 16.26
N ARG A 208 -12.31 7.04 17.49
CA ARG A 208 -11.47 7.06 18.68
C ARG A 208 -10.84 5.69 18.92
N ASP A 209 -11.64 4.62 18.86
CA ASP A 209 -11.16 3.27 19.16
C ASP A 209 -10.29 2.73 18.01
N MET A 210 -10.56 3.16 16.77
CA MET A 210 -9.67 2.92 15.63
C MET A 210 -8.28 3.53 15.88
N CYS A 211 -8.22 4.80 16.27
CA CYS A 211 -6.94 5.45 16.61
C CYS A 211 -6.23 4.77 17.78
N ALA A 212 -6.97 4.32 18.79
CA ALA A 212 -6.42 3.60 19.94
C ALA A 212 -5.91 2.19 19.59
N SER A 213 -6.45 1.58 18.53
CA SER A 213 -6.08 0.23 18.08
C SER A 213 -4.96 0.21 17.04
N LEU A 214 -4.43 1.37 16.64
CA LEU A 214 -3.30 1.45 15.72
C LEU A 214 -2.07 0.72 16.29
N GLY A 215 -1.44 -0.13 15.49
CA GLY A 215 -0.22 -0.81 15.90
C GLY A 215 0.48 -1.47 14.74
N ASN A 216 1.82 -1.47 14.78
CA ASN A 216 2.66 -2.06 13.76
C ASN A 216 3.93 -2.61 14.40
N VAL A 217 4.03 -3.93 14.48
CA VAL A 217 5.19 -4.62 15.09
C VAL A 217 6.52 -4.30 14.39
N LEU A 218 6.48 -3.98 13.09
CA LEU A 218 7.69 -3.62 12.34
C LEU A 218 8.32 -2.31 12.79
N GLU A 219 7.60 -1.45 13.52
CA GLU A 219 8.17 -0.24 14.12
C GLU A 219 9.30 -0.56 15.11
N GLU A 220 9.26 -1.72 15.79
CA GLU A 220 10.32 -2.13 16.73
C GLU A 220 11.69 -2.27 16.06
N VAL A 221 11.71 -2.52 14.75
CA VAL A 221 12.91 -2.65 13.94
C VAL A 221 13.20 -1.33 13.24
N THR A 222 12.24 -0.80 12.48
CA THR A 222 12.47 0.37 11.62
C THR A 222 12.77 1.62 12.42
N LEU A 223 12.10 1.86 13.57
CA LEU A 223 12.34 3.06 14.37
C LEU A 223 13.75 3.06 15.01
N LYS A 224 14.28 1.88 15.37
CA LYS A 224 15.65 1.74 15.89
C LYS A 224 16.70 1.98 14.81
N MET A 225 16.44 1.50 13.58
CA MET A 225 17.34 1.69 12.45
C MET A 225 17.29 3.12 11.89
N HIS A 226 16.12 3.75 11.94
CA HIS A 226 15.85 5.06 11.35
C HIS A 226 15.08 5.95 12.33
N PRO A 227 15.78 6.59 13.29
CA PRO A 227 15.15 7.45 14.30
C PRO A 227 14.33 8.62 13.73
N GLU A 228 14.63 9.05 12.50
CA GLU A 228 13.85 10.06 11.77
C GLU A 228 12.38 9.65 11.54
N VAL A 229 12.09 8.35 11.39
CA VAL A 229 10.72 7.84 11.30
C VAL A 229 9.99 8.02 12.64
N GLN A 230 10.69 7.79 13.75
CA GLN A 230 10.14 8.02 15.09
C GLN A 230 9.86 9.51 15.32
N GLN A 231 10.80 10.37 14.97
CA GLN A 231 10.64 11.82 15.07
C GLN A 231 9.45 12.31 14.24
N LEU A 232 9.23 11.74 13.05
CA LEU A 232 8.09 12.07 12.19
C LEU A 232 6.77 11.67 12.83
N LYS A 233 6.68 10.46 13.40
CA LYS A 233 5.51 9.97 14.14
C LYS A 233 5.19 10.82 15.36
N GLU A 234 6.18 11.09 16.20
CA GLU A 234 6.01 11.96 17.37
C GLU A 234 5.63 13.39 16.97
N GLY A 235 6.23 13.89 15.88
CA GLY A 235 5.92 15.20 15.31
C GLY A 235 4.46 15.31 14.89
N MET A 236 3.92 14.32 14.19
CA MET A 236 2.50 14.27 13.81
C MET A 236 1.58 14.38 15.03
N LEU A 237 1.85 13.60 16.07
CA LEU A 237 1.06 13.61 17.32
C LEU A 237 1.15 14.97 18.02
N LYS A 238 2.37 15.53 18.17
CA LYS A 238 2.59 16.87 18.76
C LYS A 238 1.89 17.99 17.98
N LEU A 239 1.77 17.84 16.67
CA LEU A 239 1.07 18.80 15.80
C LEU A 239 -0.46 18.65 15.82
N GLY A 240 -0.98 17.57 16.42
CA GLY A 240 -2.40 17.39 16.71
C GLY A 240 -3.09 16.25 15.95
N ALA A 241 -2.34 15.35 15.31
CA ALA A 241 -2.92 14.11 14.77
C ALA A 241 -3.56 13.30 15.90
N ASP A 242 -4.72 12.70 15.62
CA ASP A 242 -5.50 11.93 16.60
C ASP A 242 -4.95 10.50 16.76
N GLY A 243 -4.23 10.01 15.75
CA GLY A 243 -3.42 8.77 15.79
C GLY A 243 -2.32 8.86 14.74
N ALA A 244 -1.21 8.16 14.94
CA ALA A 244 -0.12 8.10 13.96
C ALA A 244 0.55 6.73 13.97
N LEU A 245 0.93 6.23 12.80
CA LEU A 245 1.56 4.92 12.65
C LEU A 245 2.44 4.88 11.40
N MET A 246 3.53 4.13 11.45
CA MET A 246 4.30 3.75 10.26
C MET A 246 3.49 2.80 9.38
N SER A 247 3.43 3.04 8.06
CA SER A 247 2.77 2.14 7.11
C SER A 247 3.69 1.01 6.66
N GLY A 248 3.25 -0.24 6.80
CA GLY A 248 4.00 -1.42 6.39
C GLY A 248 5.38 -1.50 7.07
N SER A 249 6.44 -1.78 6.30
CA SER A 249 7.82 -1.74 6.80
C SER A 249 8.41 -0.32 6.93
N GLY A 250 7.65 0.72 6.57
CA GLY A 250 8.11 2.10 6.50
C GLY A 250 8.82 2.45 5.18
N PRO A 251 9.42 3.65 5.11
CA PRO A 251 9.60 4.62 6.19
C PRO A 251 8.46 5.64 6.34
N THR A 252 7.40 5.53 5.53
CA THR A 252 6.28 6.47 5.59
C THR A 252 5.51 6.33 6.91
N VAL A 253 5.18 7.47 7.50
CA VAL A 253 4.25 7.57 8.61
C VAL A 253 2.97 8.22 8.10
N PHE A 254 1.82 7.72 8.56
CA PHE A 254 0.56 8.40 8.38
C PHE A 254 -0.01 8.86 9.72
N GLY A 255 -0.70 9.99 9.70
CA GLY A 255 -1.46 10.53 10.83
C GLY A 255 -2.93 10.62 10.50
N LEU A 256 -3.80 10.10 11.37
CA LEU A 256 -5.25 10.19 11.25
C LEU A 256 -5.75 11.47 11.92
N VAL A 257 -6.65 12.18 11.25
CA VAL A 257 -7.14 13.49 11.68
C VAL A 257 -8.65 13.59 11.46
N ALA A 258 -9.41 13.69 12.54
CA ALA A 258 -10.88 13.80 12.46
C ALA A 258 -11.32 15.16 11.90
N LYS A 259 -10.70 16.24 12.38
CA LYS A 259 -11.11 17.62 12.07
C LYS A 259 -10.23 18.24 11.00
N GLU A 260 -10.84 18.64 9.90
CA GLU A 260 -10.17 19.34 8.79
C GLU A 260 -9.38 20.57 9.23
N SER A 261 -9.87 21.30 10.23
CA SER A 261 -9.18 22.49 10.76
C SER A 261 -7.78 22.22 11.31
N LYS A 262 -7.44 20.96 11.66
CA LYS A 262 -6.10 20.57 12.10
C LYS A 262 -5.15 20.24 10.93
N VAL A 263 -5.68 19.91 9.75
CA VAL A 263 -4.91 19.40 8.59
C VAL A 263 -3.81 20.36 8.18
N ALA A 264 -4.15 21.64 7.97
CA ALA A 264 -3.19 22.63 7.52
C ALA A 264 -2.01 22.80 8.50
N ARG A 265 -2.29 22.77 9.81
CA ARG A 265 -1.24 22.87 10.85
C ARG A 265 -0.29 21.68 10.79
N ILE A 266 -0.83 20.46 10.72
CA ILE A 266 -0.02 19.24 10.69
C ILE A 266 0.78 19.20 9.39
N TYR A 267 0.13 19.38 8.25
CA TYR A 267 0.77 19.39 6.93
C TYR A 267 1.91 20.41 6.87
N ASN A 268 1.66 21.68 7.21
CA ASN A 268 2.68 22.73 7.14
C ASN A 268 3.81 22.51 8.15
N GLY A 269 3.49 22.01 9.36
CA GLY A 269 4.51 21.69 10.37
C GLY A 269 5.48 20.61 9.89
N LEU A 270 4.97 19.56 9.23
CA LEU A 270 5.81 18.50 8.66
C LEU A 270 6.59 18.97 7.44
N ARG A 271 5.98 19.80 6.56
CA ARG A 271 6.64 20.35 5.36
C ARG A 271 7.90 21.17 5.67
N GLY A 272 8.05 21.65 6.91
CA GLY A 272 9.26 22.32 7.38
C GLY A 272 10.51 21.44 7.38
N PHE A 273 10.37 20.12 7.50
CA PHE A 273 11.51 19.19 7.58
C PHE A 273 11.33 17.90 6.76
N CYS A 274 10.16 17.66 6.17
CA CYS A 274 9.86 16.52 5.30
C CYS A 274 9.32 17.03 3.96
N LYS A 275 9.99 16.68 2.85
CA LYS A 275 9.60 17.16 1.52
C LYS A 275 8.38 16.44 0.94
N GLU A 276 8.20 15.16 1.26
CA GLU A 276 7.08 14.37 0.78
C GLU A 276 6.03 14.32 1.89
N VAL A 277 5.04 15.21 1.78
CA VAL A 277 3.88 15.26 2.71
C VAL A 277 2.63 15.45 1.86
N TYR A 278 1.59 14.72 2.19
CA TYR A 278 0.31 14.68 1.47
C TYR A 278 -0.83 14.76 2.48
N ALA A 279 -1.88 15.50 2.16
CA ALA A 279 -3.13 15.50 2.90
C ALA A 279 -4.20 14.86 2.01
N VAL A 280 -4.70 13.71 2.43
CA VAL A 280 -5.57 12.82 1.64
C VAL A 280 -6.73 12.30 2.48
N ARG A 281 -7.69 11.65 1.85
CA ARG A 281 -8.83 10.98 2.50
C ARG A 281 -8.70 9.46 2.43
N LEU A 282 -9.39 8.79 3.36
CA LEU A 282 -9.66 7.36 3.25
C LEU A 282 -10.61 7.10 2.08
N LEU A 283 -10.33 6.07 1.29
CA LEU A 283 -11.28 5.55 0.31
C LEU A 283 -12.16 4.54 1.03
N THR A 284 -13.45 4.86 1.17
CA THR A 284 -14.46 4.00 1.82
C THR A 284 -15.42 3.43 0.82
#